data_AF-A0A660PNF0-F1
#
_entry.id   AF-A0A660PNF0-F1
#
_cell.length_a   1.000
_cell.length_b   1.000
_cell.length_c   1.000
_cell.angle_alpha   90.00
_cell.angle_beta   90.00
_cell.angle_gamma   90.00
#
_symmetry.space_group_name_H-M   'P 1'
#
loop_
_entity.id
_entity.type
_entity.pdbx_description
1 polymer ?
#
loop_
_entity_poly.entity_id
_entity_poly.type
_entity_poly.pdbx_seq_one_letter_code
_entity_poly.pdbx_strand_id
1 'polypeptide(L)' 'MKVVSPEELKKLGLNRYEAIIIASQHARYLNSERIAKLERLEEDPSLEFDARKITMVALKDLMENKIKFKK' A
#
# COMPACT_ATOMS: atom_id res chain seq x y z
N MET A 1 -4.43 -14.14 -2.89
CA MET A 1 -3.27 -13.24 -2.70
C MET A 1 -2.41 -13.81 -1.56
N LYS A 2 -1.08 -13.85 -1.69
CA LYS A 2 -0.20 -14.46 -0.69
C LYS A 2 -0.07 -13.55 0.54
N VAL A 3 -0.10 -14.12 1.74
CA VAL A 3 0.20 -13.40 2.99
C VAL A 3 1.69 -13.09 3.01
N VAL A 4 2.04 -11.82 3.26
CA VAL A 4 3.44 -11.40 3.43
C VAL A 4 3.90 -11.78 4.83
N SER A 5 4.92 -12.63 4.94
CA SER A 5 5.47 -12.99 6.26
C SER A 5 6.49 -11.95 6.76
N PRO A 6 6.66 -11.80 8.08
CA PRO A 6 7.69 -10.92 8.65
C PRO A 6 9.11 -11.26 8.20
N GLU A 7 9.36 -12.52 7.81
CA GLU A 7 10.65 -13.00 7.31
C GLU A 7 10.92 -12.51 5.89
N GLU A 8 9.88 -12.38 5.06
CA GLU A 8 10.00 -11.84 3.70
C GLU A 8 10.42 -10.37 3.71
N LEU A 9 9.98 -9.59 4.71
CA LEU A 9 10.35 -8.17 4.88
C LEU A 9 11.85 -7.99 5.18
N LYS A 10 12.53 -8.98 5.76
CA LYS A 10 13.98 -8.91 6.01
C LYS A 10 14.80 -8.80 4.72
N LYS A 11 14.26 -9.28 3.59
CA LYS A 11 14.91 -9.20 2.28
C LYS A 11 15.07 -7.77 1.75
N LEU A 12 14.35 -6.82 2.33
CA LEU A 12 14.39 -5.39 1.97
C LEU A 12 15.54 -4.64 2.63
N GLY A 13 16.35 -5.29 3.48
CA GLY A 13 17.40 -4.63 4.26
C GLY A 13 16.85 -3.63 5.28
N LEU A 14 15.59 -3.80 5.67
CA LEU A 14 14.90 -3.02 6.69
C LEU A 14 14.69 -3.87 7.95
N ASN A 15 14.66 -3.21 9.10
CA ASN A 15 14.13 -3.86 10.29
C ASN A 15 12.59 -3.96 10.18
N ARG A 16 11.99 -4.82 11.00
CA ARG A 16 10.54 -5.08 10.95
C ARG A 16 9.71 -3.81 11.17
N TYR A 17 10.14 -2.93 12.08
CA TYR A 17 9.41 -1.71 12.42
C TYR A 17 9.51 -0.66 11.31
N GLU A 18 10.69 -0.47 10.74
CA GLU A 18 10.91 0.41 9.59
C GLU A 18 10.01 0.02 8.42
N ALA A 19 9.99 -1.28 8.07
CA ALA A 19 9.15 -1.79 6.99
C ALA A 19 7.66 -1.50 7.23
N ILE A 20 7.19 -1.67 8.47
CA ILE A 20 5.80 -1.39 8.83
C ILE A 20 5.50 0.11 8.79
N ILE A 21 6.41 0.96 9.27
CA ILE A 21 6.24 2.42 9.21
C ILE A 21 6.14 2.90 7.77
N ILE A 22 7.07 2.46 6.90
CA ILE A 22 7.09 2.83 5.48
C ILE A 22 5.82 2.33 4.79
N ALA A 23 5.44 1.07 4.97
CA ALA A 23 4.21 0.52 4.40
C ALA A 23 2.96 1.27 4.90
N SER A 24 2.93 1.68 6.17
CA SER A 24 1.80 2.41 6.75
C SER A 24 1.70 3.84 6.22
N GLN A 25 2.83 4.52 6.01
CA GLN A 25 2.86 5.85 5.38
C GLN A 25 2.35 5.78 3.93
N HIS A 26 2.84 4.82 3.16
CA HIS A 26 2.37 4.60 1.78
C HIS A 26 0.89 4.19 1.74
N ALA A 27 0.44 3.36 2.68
CA ALA A 27 -0.98 3.02 2.82
C ALA A 27 -1.85 4.26 3.05
N ARG A 28 -1.43 5.21 3.88
CA ARG A 28 -2.19 6.46 4.10
C ARG A 28 -2.29 7.28 2.82
N TYR A 29 -1.21 7.38 2.05
CA TYR A 29 -1.19 8.04 0.75
C TYR A 29 -2.17 7.38 -0.24
N LEU A 30 -2.07 6.07 -0.44
CA LEU A 30 -2.99 5.32 -1.30
C LEU A 30 -4.45 5.45 -0.86
N ASN A 31 -4.70 5.51 0.45
CA ASN A 31 -6.05 5.67 0.97
C ASN A 31 -6.60 7.08 0.67
N SER A 32 -5.78 8.13 0.77
CA SER A 32 -6.21 9.48 0.35
C SER A 32 -6.54 9.53 -1.14
N GLU A 33 -5.76 8.89 -2.01
CA GLU A 33 -6.09 8.79 -3.43
C GLU A 33 -7.38 7.99 -3.67
N ARG A 34 -7.61 6.92 -2.90
CA ARG A 34 -8.82 6.12 -3.00
C ARG A 34 -10.07 6.88 -2.57
N ILE A 35 -9.99 7.68 -1.50
CA ILE A 35 -11.12 8.52 -1.06
C ILE A 35 -11.46 9.54 -2.15
N ALA A 36 -10.46 10.24 -2.70
CA ALA A 36 -10.68 11.19 -3.79
C ALA A 36 -11.25 10.53 -5.06
N LYS A 37 -10.90 9.27 -5.34
CA LYS A 37 -11.50 8.50 -6.43
C LYS A 37 -12.94 8.07 -6.13
N LEU A 38 -13.25 7.72 -4.89
CA LEU A 38 -14.59 7.33 -4.47
C LEU A 38 -15.58 8.49 -4.61
N GLU A 39 -15.16 9.71 -4.24
CA GLU A 39 -15.97 10.93 -4.45
C GLU A 39 -16.32 11.12 -5.94
N ARG A 40 -15.38 10.85 -6.86
CA ARG A 40 -15.63 10.90 -8.31
C ARG A 40 -16.48 9.73 -8.83
N LEU A 41 -16.48 8.61 -8.14
CA LEU A 41 -17.26 7.42 -8.52
C LEU A 41 -18.77 7.65 -8.31
N GLU A 42 -19.14 8.52 -7.38
CA GLU A 42 -20.53 8.99 -7.21
C GLU A 42 -21.00 9.79 -8.43
N GLU A 43 -20.10 10.51 -9.09
CA GLU A 43 -20.37 11.30 -10.30
C GLU A 43 -20.32 10.45 -11.59
N ASP A 44 -19.43 9.46 -11.65
CA ASP A 44 -19.28 8.52 -12.77
C ASP A 44 -19.16 7.06 -12.28
N PRO A 45 -20.28 6.32 -12.25
CA PRO A 45 -20.32 4.93 -11.80
C PRO A 45 -19.55 3.93 -12.68
N SER A 46 -19.04 4.35 -13.84
CA SER A 46 -18.28 3.47 -14.75
C SER A 46 -16.82 3.30 -14.35
N LEU A 47 -16.32 4.09 -13.39
CA LEU A 47 -14.96 4.02 -12.90
C LEU A 47 -14.67 2.69 -12.18
N GLU A 48 -13.53 2.07 -12.47
CA GLU A 48 -13.10 0.84 -11.81
C GLU A 48 -12.66 1.10 -10.35
N PHE A 49 -13.21 0.30 -9.43
CA PHE A 49 -12.86 0.36 -8.01
C PHE A 49 -12.06 -0.86 -7.56
N ASP A 50 -10.84 -0.62 -7.04
CA ASP A 50 -10.05 -1.67 -6.42
C ASP A 50 -10.54 -1.97 -4.99
N ALA A 51 -11.22 -3.11 -4.82
CA ALA A 51 -11.75 -3.55 -3.54
C ALA A 51 -10.69 -4.02 -2.53
N ARG A 52 -9.42 -4.20 -2.94
CA ARG A 52 -8.35 -4.72 -2.05
C ARG A 52 -8.12 -3.79 -0.85
N LYS A 53 -7.71 -4.38 0.28
CA LYS A 53 -7.29 -3.61 1.46
C LYS A 53 -6.04 -2.80 1.13
N ILE A 54 -6.08 -1.49 1.37
CA ILE A 54 -4.97 -0.56 1.05
C ILE A 54 -3.66 -0.99 1.71
N THR A 55 -3.71 -1.44 2.96
CA THR A 55 -2.51 -1.90 3.69
C THR A 55 -1.83 -3.09 3.01
N MET A 56 -2.61 -3.97 2.39
CA MET A 56 -2.12 -5.11 1.63
C MET A 56 -1.50 -4.69 0.29
N VAL A 57 -2.08 -3.69 -0.38
CA VAL A 57 -1.49 -3.10 -1.58
C VAL A 57 -0.16 -2.43 -1.23
N ALA A 58 -0.12 -1.66 -0.15
CA ALA A 58 1.10 -0.98 0.28
C ALA A 58 2.22 -1.95 0.69
N LEU A 59 1.89 -3.05 1.38
CA LEU A 59 2.88 -4.11 1.69
C LEU A 59 3.41 -4.77 0.42
N LYS A 60 2.55 -5.01 -0.57
CA LYS A 60 2.97 -5.56 -1.87
C LYS A 60 3.90 -4.58 -2.60
N ASP A 61 3.55 -3.30 -2.67
CA ASP A 61 4.36 -2.27 -3.30
C ASP A 61 5.74 -2.14 -2.63
N LEU A 62 5.79 -2.26 -1.30
CA LEU A 62 7.03 -2.28 -0.55
C LEU A 62 7.90 -3.48 -0.95
N MET A 63 7.31 -4.69 -1.00
CA MET A 63 8.01 -5.92 -1.39
C MET A 63 8.51 -5.90 -2.83
N GLU A 64 7.81 -5.19 -3.72
CA GLU A 64 8.16 -5.02 -5.12
C GLU A 64 9.12 -3.84 -5.37
N ASN A 65 9.66 -3.21 -4.32
CA ASN A 65 10.53 -2.02 -4.38
C ASN A 65 9.93 -0.84 -5.17
N LYS A 66 8.59 -0.71 -5.17
CA LYS A 66 7.88 0.39 -5.83
C LYS A 66 7.84 1.68 -5.00
N ILE A 67 8.14 1.56 -3.71
CA ILE A 67 8.13 2.69 -2.76
C ILE A 67 9.54 3.24 -2.65
N LYS A 68 9.70 4.53 -2.95
CA LYS A 68 10.93 5.28 -2.63
C LYS A 68 10.83 5.80 -1.20
N PHE A 69 11.80 5.46 -0.37
CA PHE A 69 11.90 5.94 1.00
C PHE A 69 13.35 6.24 1.34
N LYS A 70 13.56 7.18 2.26
CA LYS A 70 14.86 7.50 2.84
C LYS A 70 14.92 6.89 4.24
N LYS A 71 16.07 6.30 4.60
CA LYS A 71 16.36 5.88 5.97
C LYS A 71 16.76 7.06 6.82
#